data_AF-A0AA88RUN3-F1
#
_entry.id   AF-A0AA88RUN3-F1
#
_cell.length_a   1.000
_cell.length_b   1.000
_cell.length_c   1.000
_cell.angle_alpha   90.00
_cell.angle_beta   90.00
_cell.angle_gamma   90.00
#
_symmetry.space_group_name_H-M   'P 1'
#
loop_
_entity.id
_entity.type
_entity.pdbx_description
1 polymer ?
#
loop_
_entity_poly.entity_id
_entity_poly.type
_entity_poly.pdbx_seq_one_letter_code
_entity_poly.pdbx_strand_id
1 'polypeptide(L)'
;MRVPYEPAMMAYKTVPAEHQVQKFLHMFVHLTAICLGIVGIHAVFKFHDQQNLTNMYSLHSWIGMGTFCLFILQWLFGLSMFLFPASSLTRARALPWHVCGGRALLYMAICAAETGLMEKFGFLRLQHSREAHLINFLGLAILLFGITVDLSVALARYA
;
A
#
# COMPACT_ATOMS: atom_id res chain seq x y z
N MET A 1 -34.14 -5.25 29.52
CA MET A 1 -33.81 -4.86 28.14
C MET A 1 -32.53 -4.04 28.15
N ARG A 2 -31.37 -4.72 28.07
CA ARG A 2 -30.04 -4.10 27.97
C ARG A 2 -29.39 -4.72 26.74
N VAL A 3 -29.14 -3.91 25.73
CA VAL A 3 -28.33 -4.30 24.57
C VAL A 3 -26.87 -4.24 25.03
N PRO A 4 -26.15 -5.35 25.17
CA PRO A 4 -24.75 -5.31 25.52
C PRO A 4 -23.94 -4.99 24.25
N TYR A 5 -23.38 -3.79 24.23
CA TYR A 5 -22.04 -3.46 23.75
C TYR A 5 -21.38 -4.52 22.82
N GLU A 6 -21.20 -4.19 21.54
CA GLU A 6 -20.19 -4.83 20.67
C GLU A 6 -18.92 -3.96 20.54
N PRO A 7 -17.98 -3.97 21.50
CA PRO A 7 -16.65 -3.43 21.31
C PRO A 7 -15.62 -4.54 21.43
N ALA A 8 -15.11 -5.03 20.30
CA ALA A 8 -13.71 -5.46 20.16
C ALA A 8 -13.51 -6.09 18.77
N MET A 9 -13.54 -5.29 17.71
CA MET A 9 -12.87 -5.68 16.47
C MET A 9 -11.35 -5.65 16.74
N MET A 10 -10.80 -6.78 17.20
CA MET A 10 -9.36 -6.97 17.34
C MET A 10 -8.79 -7.57 16.06
N ALA A 11 -8.23 -6.71 15.20
CA ALA A 11 -7.40 -7.15 14.09
C ALA A 11 -6.00 -6.54 14.22
N TYR A 12 -5.18 -7.16 15.07
CA TYR A 12 -3.72 -7.06 15.02
C TYR A 12 -3.14 -8.35 15.64
N LYS A 13 -2.77 -9.32 14.79
CA LYS A 13 -2.24 -10.62 15.24
C LYS A 13 -1.10 -11.16 14.36
N THR A 14 -0.17 -10.30 13.95
CA THR A 14 1.15 -10.77 13.44
C THR A 14 2.25 -10.60 14.49
N VAL A 15 2.09 -9.64 15.40
CA VAL A 15 3.00 -9.43 16.54
C VAL A 15 2.17 -9.57 17.83
N PRO A 16 2.49 -10.50 18.75
CA PRO A 16 1.89 -10.55 20.08
C PRO A 16 2.41 -9.36 20.90
N ALA A 17 1.78 -8.20 20.73
CA ALA A 17 2.14 -6.96 21.39
C ALA A 17 0.87 -6.21 21.78
N GLU A 18 1.00 -5.28 22.73
CA GLU A 18 -0.10 -4.41 23.11
C GLU A 18 -0.60 -3.60 21.91
N HIS A 19 -1.91 -3.32 21.87
CA HIS A 19 -2.55 -2.60 20.76
C HIS A 19 -1.91 -1.23 20.48
N GLN A 20 -1.40 -0.56 21.53
CA GLN A 20 -0.64 0.69 21.39
C GLN A 20 0.65 0.49 20.59
N VAL A 21 1.40 -0.59 20.87
CA VAL A 21 2.64 -0.94 20.18
C VAL A 21 2.37 -1.31 18.73
N GLN A 22 1.32 -2.07 18.47
CA GLN A 22 0.93 -2.47 17.12
C GLN A 22 0.57 -1.27 16.23
N LYS A 23 -0.13 -0.27 16.78
CA LYS A 23 -0.39 1.01 16.09
C LYS A 23 0.89 1.77 15.77
N PHE A 24 1.82 1.84 16.71
CA PHE A 24 3.09 2.52 16.50
C PHE A 24 3.92 1.83 15.41
N LEU A 25 3.99 0.49 15.45
CA LEU A 25 4.66 -0.31 14.42
C LEU A 25 4.03 -0.11 13.04
N HIS A 26 2.69 -0.15 12.94
CA HIS A 26 1.98 0.13 11.69
C HIS A 26 2.35 1.50 11.11
N MET A 27 2.29 2.54 11.96
CA MET A 27 2.67 3.90 11.58
C MET A 27 4.12 4.00 11.10
N PHE A 28 5.05 3.37 11.82
CA PHE A 28 6.49 3.41 11.53
C PHE A 28 6.85 2.67 10.24
N VAL A 29 6.25 1.49 10.01
CA VAL A 29 6.45 0.72 8.77
C VAL A 29 5.94 1.51 7.56
N HIS A 30 4.77 2.15 7.66
CA HIS A 30 4.27 2.97 6.56
C HIS A 30 5.09 4.25 6.34
N LEU A 31 5.62 4.87 7.40
CA LEU A 31 6.56 5.99 7.25
C LEU A 31 7.83 5.55 6.51
N THR A 32 8.37 4.39 6.86
CA THR A 32 9.53 3.80 6.16
C THR A 32 9.21 3.56 4.68
N ALA A 33 8.03 3.03 4.37
CA ALA A 33 7.57 2.84 3.00
C ALA A 33 7.44 4.17 2.22
N ILE A 34 6.96 5.24 2.87
CA ILE A 34 6.93 6.58 2.26
C ILE A 34 8.35 7.05 1.94
N CYS A 35 9.29 6.95 2.88
CA CYS A 35 10.70 7.33 2.65
C CYS A 35 11.31 6.57 1.47
N LEU A 36 11.12 5.24 1.42
CA LEU A 36 11.59 4.41 0.29
C LEU A 36 10.92 4.80 -1.03
N GLY A 37 9.62 5.12 -1.00
CA GLY A 37 8.89 5.61 -2.17
C GLY A 37 9.42 6.95 -2.69
N ILE A 38 9.76 7.90 -1.82
CA ILE A 38 10.40 9.17 -2.22
C ILE A 38 11.73 8.89 -2.93
N VAL A 39 12.56 7.99 -2.38
CA VAL A 39 13.84 7.61 -3.00
C VAL A 39 13.62 6.98 -4.37
N GLY A 40 12.65 6.07 -4.50
CA GLY A 40 12.31 5.42 -5.78
C GLY A 40 11.81 6.41 -6.84
N ILE A 41 10.91 7.33 -6.45
CA ILE A 41 10.41 8.39 -7.34
C ILE A 41 11.56 9.31 -7.75
N HIS A 42 12.38 9.77 -6.82
CA HIS A 42 13.54 10.59 -7.13
C HIS A 42 14.49 9.87 -8.10
N ALA A 43 14.72 8.57 -7.91
CA ALA A 43 15.56 7.77 -8.80
C ALA A 43 15.01 7.71 -10.24
N VAL A 44 13.70 7.52 -10.44
CA VAL A 44 13.12 7.46 -11.79
C VAL A 44 13.15 8.81 -12.50
N PHE A 45 12.84 9.91 -11.79
CA PHE A 45 12.92 11.25 -12.37
C PHE A 45 14.35 11.62 -12.74
N LYS A 46 15.33 11.31 -11.88
CA LYS A 46 16.75 11.50 -12.18
C LYS A 46 17.20 10.67 -13.38
N PHE A 47 16.75 9.43 -13.48
CA PHE A 47 17.06 8.57 -14.63
C PHE A 47 16.49 9.15 -15.93
N HIS A 48 15.23 9.59 -15.93
CA HIS A 48 14.63 10.21 -17.11
C HIS A 48 15.35 11.49 -17.53
N ASP A 49 15.72 12.35 -16.58
CA ASP A 49 16.49 13.57 -16.86
C ASP A 49 17.85 13.24 -17.51
N GLN A 50 18.59 12.29 -16.94
CA GLN A 50 19.88 11.85 -17.48
C GLN A 50 19.78 11.20 -18.88
N GLN A 51 18.64 10.58 -19.19
CA GLN A 51 18.40 9.91 -20.47
C GLN A 51 17.58 10.76 -21.45
N ASN A 52 17.25 12.02 -21.11
CA ASN A 52 16.36 12.90 -21.89
C ASN A 52 15.00 12.26 -22.23
N LEU A 53 14.45 11.48 -21.30
CA LEU A 53 13.14 10.84 -21.46
C LEU A 53 12.03 11.75 -20.92
N THR A 54 10.87 11.71 -21.57
CA THR A 54 9.69 12.41 -21.08
C THR A 54 9.21 11.79 -19.76
N ASN A 55 8.86 12.63 -18.79
CA ASN A 55 8.28 12.18 -17.53
C ASN A 55 6.76 12.02 -17.63
N MET A 56 6.19 11.15 -16.78
CA MET A 56 4.74 11.05 -16.53
C MET A 56 3.85 10.86 -17.78
N TYR A 57 4.33 10.12 -18.79
CA TYR A 57 3.55 9.85 -20.01
C TYR A 57 2.80 8.52 -19.99
N SER A 58 3.23 7.58 -19.15
CA SER A 58 2.74 6.20 -19.18
C SER A 58 1.63 5.95 -18.15
N LEU A 59 0.75 4.97 -18.41
CA LEU A 59 -0.32 4.64 -17.46
C LEU A 59 0.24 4.18 -16.11
N HIS A 60 1.30 3.37 -16.11
CA HIS A 60 2.02 2.99 -14.90
C HIS A 60 2.39 4.21 -14.06
N SER A 61 2.93 5.23 -14.72
CA SER A 61 3.46 6.42 -14.07
C SER A 61 2.34 7.27 -13.43
N TRP A 62 1.15 7.33 -14.02
CA TRP A 62 -0.03 8.00 -13.46
C TRP A 62 -0.62 7.23 -12.28
N ILE A 63 -0.75 5.90 -12.40
CA ILE A 63 -1.22 5.03 -11.30
C ILE A 63 -0.24 5.12 -10.14
N GLY A 64 1.07 5.03 -10.39
CA GLY A 64 2.11 5.09 -9.38
C GLY A 64 2.12 6.41 -8.61
N MET A 65 2.11 7.55 -9.31
CA MET A 65 2.08 8.86 -8.67
C MET A 65 0.78 9.09 -7.88
N GLY A 66 -0.37 8.75 -8.47
CA GLY A 66 -1.67 8.84 -7.78
C GLY A 66 -1.71 7.99 -6.51
N THR A 67 -1.23 6.74 -6.59
CA THR A 67 -1.12 5.83 -5.44
C THR A 67 -0.25 6.44 -4.35
N PHE A 68 0.91 6.99 -4.72
CA PHE A 68 1.85 7.54 -3.76
C PHE A 68 1.30 8.77 -3.03
N CYS A 69 0.69 9.70 -3.75
CA CYS A 69 0.03 10.87 -3.17
C CYS A 69 -1.10 10.47 -2.21
N LEU A 70 -1.98 9.55 -2.63
CA LEU A 70 -3.06 9.05 -1.80
C LEU A 70 -2.55 8.27 -0.58
N PHE A 71 -1.43 7.56 -0.70
CA PHE A 71 -0.81 6.84 0.40
C PHE A 71 -0.27 7.79 1.48
N ILE A 72 0.34 8.91 1.10
CA ILE A 72 0.74 9.97 2.05
C ILE A 72 -0.49 10.55 2.75
N LEU A 73 -1.55 10.88 2.00
CA LEU A 73 -2.78 11.41 2.58
C LEU A 73 -3.43 10.42 3.55
N GLN A 74 -3.45 9.14 3.19
CA GLN A 74 -3.98 8.06 4.03
C GLN A 74 -3.17 7.91 5.32
N TRP A 75 -1.86 8.04 5.25
CA TRP A 75 -0.97 7.99 6.41
C TRP A 75 -1.18 9.20 7.34
N LEU A 76 -1.27 10.41 6.78
CA LEU A 76 -1.56 11.64 7.55
C LEU A 76 -2.94 11.58 8.20
N PHE A 77 -3.95 11.06 7.50
CA PHE A 77 -5.28 10.81 8.03
C PHE A 77 -5.25 9.77 9.16
N GLY A 78 -4.52 8.66 8.99
CA GLY A 78 -4.34 7.65 10.04
C GLY A 78 -3.67 8.22 11.29
N LEU A 79 -2.61 9.02 11.10
CA LEU A 79 -1.87 9.71 12.15
C LEU A 79 -2.79 10.63 12.97
N SER A 80 -3.53 11.52 12.29
CA SER A 80 -4.38 12.51 12.95
C SER A 80 -5.55 11.87 13.71
N MET A 81 -6.11 10.78 13.19
CA MET A 81 -7.30 10.16 13.77
C MET A 81 -6.98 9.14 14.87
N PHE A 82 -5.92 8.34 14.72
CA PHE A 82 -5.69 7.17 15.56
C PHE A 82 -4.48 7.27 16.50
N LEU A 83 -3.57 8.22 16.28
CA LEU A 83 -2.45 8.48 17.19
C LEU A 83 -2.69 9.73 18.06
N PHE A 84 -3.18 10.83 17.47
CA PHE A 84 -3.52 12.04 18.21
C PHE A 84 -4.89 11.94 18.90
N PRO A 85 -5.16 12.79 19.92
CA PRO A 85 -6.44 12.81 20.62
C PRO A 85 -7.59 13.16 19.65
N ALA A 86 -8.51 12.23 19.47
CA ALA A 86 -9.75 12.43 18.73
C ALA A 86 -10.88 11.74 19.49
N SER A 87 -12.11 12.26 19.36
CA SER A 87 -13.27 11.68 20.03
C SER A 87 -13.50 10.24 19.59
N SER A 88 -14.01 9.39 20.49
CA SER A 88 -14.34 7.99 20.19
C SER A 88 -15.34 7.87 19.02
N LEU A 89 -16.33 8.77 18.96
CA LEU A 89 -17.30 8.84 17.88
C LEU A 89 -16.64 9.17 16.53
N THR A 90 -15.73 10.14 16.50
CA THR A 90 -15.03 10.52 15.26
C THR A 90 -14.15 9.37 14.77
N ARG A 91 -13.44 8.69 15.66
CA ARG A 91 -12.60 7.52 15.33
C ARG A 91 -13.44 6.37 14.79
N ALA A 92 -14.59 6.09 15.41
CA ALA A 92 -15.49 5.03 14.97
C ALA A 92 -16.03 5.29 13.55
N ARG A 93 -16.33 6.54 13.20
CA ARG A 93 -16.76 6.94 11.85
C ARG A 93 -15.62 6.92 10.83
N ALA A 94 -14.41 7.27 11.23
CA ALA A 94 -13.23 7.33 10.37
C ALA A 94 -12.66 5.93 10.03
N LEU A 95 -12.78 4.97 10.96
CA LEU A 95 -12.16 3.65 10.85
C LEU A 95 -12.56 2.88 9.57
N PRO A 96 -13.84 2.78 9.16
CA PRO A 96 -14.20 2.08 7.93
C PRO A 96 -13.56 2.68 6.69
N TRP A 97 -13.50 4.02 6.61
CA TRP A 97 -12.84 4.73 5.52
C TRP A 97 -11.33 4.52 5.51
N HIS A 98 -10.71 4.51 6.69
CA HIS A 98 -9.28 4.22 6.79
C HIS A 98 -8.94 2.79 6.32
N VAL A 99 -9.74 1.80 6.73
CA VAL A 99 -9.50 0.41 6.32
C VAL A 99 -9.81 0.21 4.83
N CYS A 100 -10.92 0.77 4.33
CA CYS A 100 -11.27 0.68 2.90
C CYS A 100 -10.22 1.35 2.01
N GLY A 101 -9.81 2.58 2.37
CA GLY A 101 -8.77 3.32 1.64
C GLY A 101 -7.42 2.61 1.66
N GLY A 102 -7.02 2.01 2.79
CA GLY A 102 -5.80 1.20 2.87
C GLY A 102 -5.82 -0.01 1.93
N ARG A 103 -6.96 -0.73 1.85
CA ARG A 103 -7.13 -1.85 0.91
C ARG A 103 -7.10 -1.39 -0.54
N ALA A 104 -7.79 -0.30 -0.86
CA ALA A 104 -7.77 0.27 -2.21
C ALA A 104 -6.34 0.64 -2.64
N LEU A 105 -5.54 1.24 -1.74
CA LEU A 105 -4.14 1.57 -2.00
C LEU A 105 -3.26 0.34 -2.21
N LEU A 106 -3.50 -0.75 -1.50
CA LEU A 106 -2.82 -2.03 -1.75
C LEU A 106 -3.05 -2.49 -3.19
N TYR A 107 -4.30 -2.49 -3.67
CA TYR A 107 -4.62 -2.85 -5.05
C TYR A 107 -4.01 -1.89 -6.07
N MET A 108 -4.05 -0.58 -5.82
CA MET A 108 -3.42 0.39 -6.70
C MET A 108 -1.89 0.20 -6.77
N ALA A 109 -1.24 -0.14 -5.66
CA ALA A 109 0.18 -0.45 -5.62
C ALA A 109 0.54 -1.73 -6.41
N ILE A 110 -0.30 -2.77 -6.33
CA ILE A 110 -0.15 -3.99 -7.15
C ILE A 110 -0.28 -3.64 -8.63
N CYS A 111 -1.33 -2.90 -9.02
CA CYS A 111 -1.51 -2.45 -10.40
C CYS A 111 -0.32 -1.62 -10.89
N ALA A 112 0.21 -0.70 -10.06
CA ALA A 112 1.40 0.06 -10.37
C ALA A 112 2.61 -0.86 -10.58
N ALA A 113 2.85 -1.83 -9.69
CA ALA A 113 3.96 -2.76 -9.82
C ALA A 113 3.87 -3.62 -11.09
N GLU A 114 2.71 -4.20 -11.37
CA GLU A 114 2.49 -5.04 -12.56
C GLU A 114 2.63 -4.25 -13.86
N THR A 115 2.02 -3.07 -13.95
CA THR A 115 2.16 -2.21 -15.13
C THR A 115 3.60 -1.73 -15.33
N GLY A 116 4.35 -1.47 -14.26
CA GLY A 116 5.77 -1.11 -14.32
C GLY A 116 6.66 -2.26 -14.79
N LEU A 117 6.39 -3.48 -14.32
CA LEU A 117 7.05 -4.69 -14.81
C LEU A 117 6.78 -4.91 -16.30
N MET A 118 5.53 -4.72 -16.73
CA MET A 118 5.13 -4.86 -18.14
C MET A 118 5.79 -3.80 -19.03
N GLU A 119 5.84 -2.53 -18.60
CA GLU A 119 6.58 -1.47 -19.31
C GLU A 119 8.06 -1.81 -19.44
N LYS A 120 8.69 -2.26 -18.35
CA LYS A 120 10.11 -2.61 -18.37
C LYS A 120 10.38 -3.83 -19.26
N PHE A 121 9.50 -4.83 -19.24
CA PHE A 121 9.53 -5.97 -20.13
C PHE A 121 9.51 -5.55 -21.60
N GLY A 122 8.61 -4.63 -21.96
CA GLY A 122 8.49 -4.07 -23.30
C GLY A 122 9.74 -3.29 -23.72
N PHE A 123 10.25 -2.41 -22.85
CA PHE A 123 11.44 -1.61 -23.14
C PHE A 123 12.70 -2.46 -23.35
N LEU A 124 12.85 -3.54 -22.58
CA LEU A 124 13.98 -4.46 -22.71
C LEU A 124 13.78 -5.52 -23.81
N ARG A 125 12.61 -5.56 -24.46
CA ARG A 125 12.26 -6.53 -25.53
C ARG A 125 12.58 -7.99 -25.13
N LEU A 126 12.11 -8.38 -23.95
CA LEU A 126 12.49 -9.64 -23.32
C LEU A 126 11.74 -10.87 -23.84
N GLN A 127 10.95 -10.78 -24.92
CA GLN A 127 10.04 -11.86 -25.36
C GLN A 127 10.70 -13.24 -25.52
N HIS A 128 11.99 -13.28 -25.86
CA HIS A 128 12.75 -14.51 -26.07
C HIS A 128 13.85 -14.74 -25.01
N SER A 129 13.90 -13.90 -23.96
CA SER A 129 14.88 -13.98 -22.89
C SER A 129 14.41 -14.91 -21.77
N ARG A 130 15.34 -15.59 -21.10
CA ARG A 130 15.04 -16.32 -19.85
C ARG A 130 14.55 -15.37 -18.75
N GLU A 131 14.95 -14.10 -18.80
CA GLU A 131 14.52 -13.05 -17.88
C GLU A 131 13.01 -12.77 -17.95
N ALA A 132 12.35 -13.09 -19.07
CA ALA A 132 10.90 -13.01 -19.21
C ALA A 132 10.18 -13.82 -18.13
N HIS A 133 10.64 -15.05 -17.88
CA HIS A 133 10.04 -15.93 -16.89
C HIS A 133 10.20 -15.37 -15.48
N LEU A 134 11.35 -14.75 -15.18
CA LEU A 134 11.60 -14.13 -13.88
C LEU A 134 10.69 -12.93 -13.64
N ILE A 135 10.50 -12.06 -14.63
CA ILE A 135 9.59 -10.91 -14.54
C ILE A 135 8.14 -11.37 -14.36
N ASN A 136 7.70 -12.36 -15.15
CA ASN A 136 6.34 -12.89 -15.05
C ASN A 136 6.09 -13.57 -13.69
N PHE A 137 7.05 -14.38 -13.22
CA PHE A 137 6.97 -15.01 -11.92
C PHE A 137 6.93 -13.98 -10.79
N LEU A 138 7.76 -12.92 -10.88
CA LEU A 138 7.75 -11.83 -9.91
C LEU A 138 6.39 -11.10 -9.90
N GLY A 139 5.82 -10.82 -11.08
CA GLY A 139 4.48 -10.23 -11.19
C GLY A 139 3.42 -11.09 -10.52
N LEU A 140 3.39 -12.39 -10.81
CA LEU A 140 2.47 -13.33 -10.15
C LEU A 140 2.69 -13.41 -8.64
N ALA A 141 3.95 -13.40 -8.19
CA ALA A 141 4.27 -13.42 -6.77
C ALA A 141 3.77 -12.16 -6.05
N ILE A 142 3.92 -10.97 -6.66
CA ILE A 142 3.40 -9.71 -6.12
C ILE A 142 1.86 -9.75 -6.03
N LEU A 143 1.18 -10.21 -7.07
CA LEU A 143 -0.27 -10.33 -7.10
C LEU A 143 -0.78 -11.25 -6.00
N LEU A 144 -0.24 -12.47 -5.92
CA LEU A 144 -0.66 -13.47 -4.94
C LEU A 144 -0.34 -13.03 -3.51
N PHE A 145 0.82 -12.41 -3.29
CA PHE A 145 1.16 -11.82 -2.00
C PHE A 145 0.15 -10.73 -1.60
N GLY A 146 -0.19 -9.83 -2.52
CA GLY A 146 -1.19 -8.79 -2.27
C GLY A 146 -2.57 -9.34 -1.92
N ILE A 147 -3.05 -10.35 -2.66
CA ILE A 147 -4.34 -11.01 -2.40
C ILE A 147 -4.33 -11.69 -1.02
N THR A 148 -3.26 -12.43 -0.69
CA THR A 148 -3.16 -13.11 0.62
C THR A 148 -3.10 -12.12 1.78
N VAL A 149 -2.42 -10.98 1.62
CA VAL A 149 -2.44 -9.88 2.60
C VAL A 149 -3.85 -9.32 2.78
N ASP A 150 -4.57 -9.02 1.68
CA ASP A 150 -5.94 -8.51 1.77
C ASP A 150 -6.90 -9.50 2.45
N LEU A 151 -6.80 -10.79 2.09
CA LEU A 151 -7.58 -11.85 2.72
C LEU A 151 -7.27 -11.97 4.21
N SER A 152 -6.00 -11.84 4.63
CA SER A 152 -5.64 -11.87 6.04
C SER A 152 -6.30 -10.75 6.84
N VAL A 153 -6.41 -9.55 6.27
CA VAL A 153 -7.08 -8.39 6.88
C VAL A 153 -8.60 -8.58 6.89
N ALA A 154 -9.17 -9.13 5.82
CA ALA A 154 -10.61 -9.37 5.73
C ALA A 154 -11.08 -10.46 6.71
N LEU A 155 -10.36 -11.59 6.75
CA LEU A 155 -10.69 -12.73 7.61
C LEU A 155 -10.42 -12.46 9.08
N ALA A 156 -9.47 -11.57 9.43
CA ALA A 156 -9.25 -11.13 10.80
C ALA A 156 -10.47 -10.44 11.43
N ARG A 157 -11.48 -10.05 10.65
CA ARG A 157 -12.76 -9.54 11.18
C ARG A 157 -13.71 -10.63 11.66
N TYR A 158 -13.47 -11.88 11.28
CA TYR A 158 -14.33 -13.04 11.58
C TYR A 158 -13.71 -14.02 12.59
N ALA A 159 -12.49 -13.75 13.07
CA ALA A 159 -11.71 -14.59 13.99
C ALA A 159 -11.51 -13.91 15.35
#